data_AF-A0A6L4A8N6-F1
#
_entry.id   AF-A0A6L4A8N6-F1
#
_cell.length_a   1.000
_cell.length_b   1.000
_cell.length_c   1.000
_cell.angle_alpha   90.00
_cell.angle_beta   90.00
_cell.angle_gamma   90.00
#
_symmetry.space_group_name_H-M   'P 1'
#
loop_
_entity.id
_entity.type
_entity.pdbx_description
1 polymer ?
#
loop_
_entity_poly.entity_id
_entity_poly.type
_entity_poly.pdbx_seq_one_letter_code
_entity_poly.pdbx_strand_id
1 'polypeptide(L)' 'MAVVKALHITGPNRRRLMDLGILPGTRIEIEMKSPLGDPVAYRIRGAVIALRKVQAREIEITLDVPSTEAAENVHS' A
#
# COMPACT_ATOMS: atom_id res chain seq x y z
N MET A 1 0.72 -8.51 1.88
CA MET A 1 0.52 -7.08 2.20
C MET A 1 1.73 -6.30 1.70
N ALA A 2 1.73 -4.97 1.75
CA ALA A 2 2.94 -4.20 1.50
C ALA A 2 3.13 -3.10 2.55
N VAL A 3 4.36 -2.69 2.77
CA VAL A 3 4.72 -1.60 3.69
C VAL A 3 5.37 -0.48 2.90
N VAL A 4 4.91 0.75 3.10
CA VAL A 4 5.52 1.94 2.50
C VAL A 4 6.94 2.08 3.05
N LYS A 5 7.94 2.15 2.16
CA LYS A 5 9.34 2.35 2.50
C LYS A 5 9.76 3.81 2.35
N ALA A 6 9.38 4.44 1.24
CA ALA A 6 9.73 5.83 0.94
C ALA A 6 8.72 6.50 0.01
N LEU A 7 8.74 7.83 -0.01
CA LEU A 7 7.98 8.66 -0.94
C LEU A 7 8.97 9.48 -1.77
N HIS A 8 8.97 9.27 -3.09
CA HIS A 8 9.84 9.94 -4.07
C HIS A 8 9.22 11.22 -4.64
N ILE A 9 8.15 11.71 -4.00
CA ILE A 9 7.47 12.94 -4.37
C ILE A 9 7.90 14.11 -3.49
N THR A 10 7.95 15.31 -4.05
CA THR A 10 8.31 16.55 -3.33
C THR A 10 7.15 17.54 -3.30
N GLY A 11 7.30 18.61 -2.51
CA GLY A 11 6.34 19.72 -2.47
C GLY A 11 4.96 19.35 -1.90
N PRO A 12 3.90 20.07 -2.33
CA PRO A 12 2.55 19.92 -1.76
C PRO A 12 1.96 18.52 -1.88
N ASN A 13 2.30 17.80 -2.95
CA ASN A 13 1.78 16.45 -3.18
C ASN A 13 2.30 15.45 -2.15
N ARG A 14 3.58 15.57 -1.73
CA ARG A 14 4.15 14.77 -0.64
C ARG A 14 3.36 14.99 0.65
N ARG A 15 3.11 16.26 0.99
CA ARG A 15 2.36 16.62 2.20
C ARG A 15 0.96 16.03 2.16
N ARG A 16 0.27 16.13 1.02
CA ARG A 16 -1.06 15.55 0.84
C ARG A 16 -1.08 14.02 1.02
N LEU A 17 -0.11 13.29 0.47
CA LEU A 17 -0.03 11.84 0.68
C LEU A 17 0.19 11.51 2.16
N MET A 18 1.03 12.27 2.85
CA MET A 18 1.26 12.09 4.29
C MET A 18 0.01 12.41 5.13
N ASP A 19 -0.71 13.48 4.79
CA ASP A 19 -1.97 13.85 5.47
C ASP A 19 -3.06 12.79 5.24
N LEU A 20 -3.02 12.09 4.10
CA LEU A 20 -3.86 10.92 3.82
C LEU A 20 -3.41 9.66 4.56
N GLY A 21 -2.33 9.70 5.34
CA GLY A 21 -1.86 8.55 6.10
C GLY A 21 -0.91 7.64 5.34
N ILE A 22 -0.39 8.07 4.19
CA ILE A 22 0.64 7.35 3.43
C ILE A 22 2.01 7.81 3.95
N LEU A 23 2.53 7.13 4.97
CA LEU A 23 3.84 7.41 5.55
C LEU A 23 4.73 6.17 5.51
N PRO A 24 6.08 6.32 5.48
CA PRO A 24 6.99 5.20 5.71
C PRO A 24 6.61 4.39 6.95
N GLY A 25 6.63 3.06 6.83
CA GLY A 25 6.16 2.11 7.84
C GLY A 25 4.65 1.81 7.81
N THR A 26 3.87 2.50 6.96
CA THR A 26 2.43 2.25 6.87
C THR A 26 2.14 1.01 6.03
N ARG A 27 1.30 0.11 6.58
CA ARG A 27 0.76 -1.04 5.84
C ARG A 27 -0.30 -0.58 4.85
N ILE A 28 -0.19 -1.08 3.62
CA ILE A 28 -1.14 -0.84 2.55
C ILE A 28 -1.54 -2.14 1.88
N GLU A 29 -2.80 -2.18 1.44
CA GLU A 29 -3.37 -3.32 0.71
C GLU A 29 -4.18 -2.82 -0.47
N ILE A 30 -4.26 -3.61 -1.53
CA ILE A 30 -5.14 -3.30 -2.67
C ILE A 30 -6.56 -3.69 -2.28
N GLU A 31 -7.47 -2.71 -2.29
CA GLU A 31 -8.89 -2.92 -2.02
C GLU A 31 -9.65 -3.19 -3.32
N MET A 32 -9.47 -2.32 -4.31
CA MET A 32 -10.22 -2.39 -5.57
C MET A 32 -9.42 -1.73 -6.69
N LYS A 33 -9.48 -2.31 -7.89
CA LYS A 33 -8.94 -1.68 -9.11
C LYS A 33 -10.10 -1.10 -9.92
N SER A 34 -9.96 0.14 -10.40
CA SER A 34 -10.90 0.70 -11.37
C SER A 34 -11.01 -0.20 -12.61
N PRO A 35 -12.18 -0.30 -13.27
CA PRO A 35 -12.36 -1.09 -14.49
C PRO A 35 -11.36 -0.73 -15.61
N LEU A 36 -11.00 0.56 -15.70
CA LEU A 36 -10.03 1.07 -16.68
C LEU A 36 -8.57 1.02 -16.14
N GLY A 37 -8.37 0.40 -14.98
CA GLY A 37 -7.08 0.20 -14.33
C GLY A 37 -6.52 1.40 -13.59
N ASP A 38 -7.15 2.58 -13.64
CA ASP A 38 -6.76 3.79 -12.90
C ASP A 38 -8.02 4.55 -12.44
N PRO A 39 -8.10 5.05 -11.19
CA PRO A 39 -7.17 4.82 -10.06
C PRO A 39 -7.28 3.42 -9.45
N VAL A 40 -6.36 3.09 -8.55
CA VAL A 40 -6.43 1.90 -7.69
C VAL A 40 -6.75 2.35 -6.27
N ALA A 41 -7.73 1.71 -5.65
CA ALA A 41 -8.11 1.92 -4.26
C ALA A 41 -7.24 1.06 -3.33
N TYR A 42 -6.65 1.70 -2.35
CA TYR A 42 -5.80 1.07 -1.35
C TYR A 42 -6.39 1.26 0.05
N ARG A 43 -6.34 0.21 0.87
CA ARG A 43 -6.68 0.26 2.28
C ARG A 43 -5.45 0.68 3.09
N ILE A 44 -5.56 1.78 3.81
CA ILE A 44 -4.46 2.43 4.54
C ILE A 44 -5.02 2.90 5.89
N ARG A 45 -4.50 2.34 6.99
CA ARG A 45 -4.91 2.69 8.37
C ARG A 45 -6.44 2.68 8.59
N GLY A 46 -7.15 1.76 7.95
CA GLY A 46 -8.61 1.63 8.06
C GLY A 46 -9.42 2.54 7.13
N ALA A 47 -8.78 3.41 6.35
CA ALA A 47 -9.42 4.21 5.31
C ALA A 47 -9.13 3.62 3.93
N VAL A 48 -10.03 3.86 2.96
CA VAL A 48 -9.82 3.50 1.55
C VAL A 48 -9.45 4.76 0.77
N ILE A 49 -8.30 4.73 0.12
CA ILE A 49 -7.72 5.86 -0.61
C ILE A 49 -7.50 5.45 -2.07
N ALA A 50 -8.15 6.15 -2.99
CA ALA A 50 -7.92 5.98 -4.42
C ALA A 50 -6.67 6.77 -4.84
N LEU A 51 -5.64 6.07 -5.30
CA LEU A 51 -4.42 6.66 -5.84
C LEU A 51 -4.36 6.45 -7.36
N ARG A 52 -4.04 7.51 -8.09
CA ARG A 52 -3.74 7.39 -9.52
C ARG A 52 -2.40 6.70 -9.71
N LYS A 53 -2.21 6.02 -10.84
CA LYS A 53 -0.95 5.37 -11.24
C LYS A 53 0.25 6.31 -11.13
N VAL A 54 0.09 7.57 -11.54
CA VAL A 54 1.18 8.57 -11.47
C VAL A 54 1.59 8.88 -10.03
N GLN A 55 0.67 8.82 -9.06
CA GLN A 55 0.99 9.01 -7.65
C GLN A 55 1.55 7.74 -7.03
N ALA A 56 0.98 6.57 -7.37
CA ALA A 56 1.42 5.28 -6.86
C ALA A 56 2.86 4.93 -7.28
N ARG A 57 3.31 5.39 -8.46
CA ARG A 57 4.69 5.24 -8.93
C ARG A 57 5.73 5.95 -8.07
N GLU A 58 5.33 6.99 -7.34
CA GLU A 58 6.21 7.74 -6.43
C GLU A 58 6.28 7.13 -5.02
N ILE A 59 5.62 5.99 -4.79
CA ILE A 59 5.57 5.32 -3.49
C ILE A 59 6.40 4.04 -3.59
N GLU A 60 7.53 4.02 -2.90
CA GLU A 60 8.33 2.81 -2.75
C GLU A 60 7.74 1.93 -1.66
N ILE A 61 7.59 0.64 -1.96
CA ILE A 61 7.03 -0.35 -1.05
C ILE A 61 7.94 -1.56 -0.94
N THR A 62 7.90 -2.21 0.22
CA THR A 62 8.45 -3.56 0.40
C THR A 62 7.29 -4.53 0.53
N LEU A 63 7.38 -5.68 -0.15
CA LEU A 63 6.40 -6.75 0.03
C LEU A 63 6.53 -7.33 1.43
N ASP A 64 5.42 -7.33 2.14
CA ASP A 64 5.28 -8.05 3.39
C ASP A 64 4.66 -9.40 3.03
N VAL A 65 5.54 -10.35 2.73
CA VAL A 65 5.18 -11.75 2.49
C VAL A 65 5.00 -12.39 3.87
N PRO A 66 3.78 -12.80 4.25
CA PRO A 66 3.63 -13.60 5.45
C PRO A 66 4.38 -14.91 5.22
N SER A 67 5.41 -15.17 6.04
CA SER A 67 6.10 -16.46 6.06
C SER A 67 5.05 -17.55 6.25
N THR A 68 4.70 -18.25 5.18
CA THR A 68 3.84 -19.43 5.24
C THR A 68 4.73 -20.57 5.75
N GLU A 69 4.99 -20.56 7.05
CA GLU A 69 5.61 -21.62 7.84
C GLU A 69 4.85 -21.73 9.17
N ALA A 70 3.60 -22.20 9.12
CA ALA A 70 2.83 -22.68 10.28
C ALA A 70 1.52 -23.38 9.86
N ALA A 71 1.58 -24.32 8.91
CA ALA A 71 0.60 -25.39 8.84
C ALA A 71 1.38 -26.69 9.08
N GLU A 72 1.49 -27.01 10.36
CA GLU A 72 2.11 -28.19 10.95
C GLU A 72 1.74 -29.50 10.23
N ASN A 73 2.78 -30.31 10.00
CA ASN A 73 2.70 -31.75 10.25
C ASN A 73 2.11 -31.98 11.66
N VAL A 74 0.98 -32.67 11.78
CA VAL A 74 0.65 -33.69 12.81
C VAL A 74 -0.81 -34.16 12.64
N HIS A 75 -1.02 -35.48 12.80
CA HIS A 75 -2.24 -36.30 12.67
C HIS A 75 -2.63 -36.69 11.23
N SER A 76 -2.59 -37.96 10.81
CA SER A 76 -2.43 -39.26 11.46
C SER A 76 -1.87 -40.28 10.46
#